data_AF-A0AAV4AF30-F1
#
_entry.id   AF-A0AAV4AF30-F1
#
_cell.length_a   1.000
_cell.length_b   1.000
_cell.length_c   1.000
_cell.angle_alpha   90.00
_cell.angle_beta   90.00
_cell.angle_gamma   90.00
#
_symmetry.space_group_name_H-M   'P 1'
#
loop_
_entity.id
_entity.type
_entity.pdbx_description
1 polymer ?
#
loop_
_entity_poly.entity_id
_entity_poly.type
_entity_poly.pdbx_seq_one_letter_code
_entity_poly.pdbx_strand_id
1 'polypeptide(L)'
;MSLETIARFGREYAIAYTDGSSTGGTGNGGYGIYFLWPDGSTTRKCGPVGEWTCSYECELMAVTECLRVVIGKQREGAALWCRPSEIQEAKM
;
A
#
# COMPACT_ATOMS: atom_id res chain seq x y z
N MET A 1 -5.80 -18.14 -9.78
CA MET A 1 -7.01 -17.45 -10.33
C MET A 1 -7.09 -15.93 -10.14
N SER A 2 -6.51 -15.28 -9.13
CA SER A 2 -6.31 -13.80 -9.14
C SER A 2 -4.82 -13.44 -9.18
N LEU A 3 -4.02 -14.02 -8.29
CA LEU A 3 -2.56 -13.87 -8.26
C LEU A 3 -1.89 -14.30 -9.57
N GLU A 4 -2.32 -15.41 -10.17
CA GLU A 4 -1.81 -15.83 -11.49
C GLU A 4 -2.16 -14.85 -12.62
N THR A 5 -3.33 -14.22 -12.56
CA THR A 5 -3.76 -13.24 -13.57
C THR A 5 -2.91 -11.98 -13.47
N ILE A 6 -2.65 -11.54 -12.25
CA ILE A 6 -1.78 -10.40 -11.95
C ILE A 6 -0.34 -10.73 -12.39
N ALA A 7 0.17 -11.93 -12.06
CA ALA A 7 1.51 -12.37 -12.47
C ALA A 7 1.69 -12.44 -14.00
N ARG A 8 0.61 -12.68 -14.75
CA ARG A 8 0.62 -12.71 -16.22
C ARG A 8 0.48 -11.35 -16.88
N PHE A 9 0.27 -10.27 -16.13
CA PHE A 9 0.02 -8.94 -16.69
C PHE A 9 1.27 -8.30 -17.34
N GLY A 10 2.46 -8.89 -17.15
CA GLY A 10 3.69 -8.48 -17.84
C GLY A 10 4.16 -7.06 -17.47
N ARG A 11 3.73 -6.56 -16.30
CA ARG A 11 4.12 -5.29 -15.70
C ARG A 11 4.41 -5.52 -14.22
N GLU A 12 5.41 -4.84 -13.69
CA GLU A 12 5.56 -4.66 -12.25
C GLU A 12 4.60 -3.55 -11.81
N TYR A 13 3.93 -3.72 -10.68
CA TYR A 13 2.94 -2.79 -10.14
C TYR A 13 3.20 -2.57 -8.67
N ALA A 14 2.78 -1.42 -8.15
CA ALA A 14 2.86 -1.15 -6.73
C ALA A 14 2.03 -2.20 -5.95
N ILE A 15 2.66 -2.85 -4.97
CA ILE A 15 2.01 -3.77 -4.05
C ILE A 15 1.87 -3.06 -2.70
N ALA A 16 0.65 -3.00 -2.18
CA ALA A 16 0.37 -2.42 -0.88
C ALA A 16 -0.16 -3.50 0.07
N TYR A 17 0.46 -3.58 1.24
CA TYR A 17 -0.03 -4.37 2.37
C TYR A 17 -0.60 -3.40 3.39
N THR A 18 -1.85 -3.63 3.78
CA THR A 18 -2.57 -2.81 4.76
C THR A 18 -2.97 -3.67 5.94
N ASP A 19 -2.91 -3.11 7.13
CA ASP A 19 -3.35 -3.79 8.35
C ASP A 19 -3.87 -2.75 9.35
N GLY A 20 -5.02 -3.04 9.94
CA GLY A 20 -5.65 -2.24 10.97
C GLY A 20 -5.84 -3.05 12.25
N SER A 21 -5.44 -2.49 13.38
CA SER A 21 -5.59 -3.18 14.66
C SER A 21 -6.15 -2.29 15.75
N SER A 22 -6.90 -2.89 16.66
CA SER A 22 -7.41 -2.25 17.88
C SER A 22 -7.25 -3.17 19.08
N THR A 23 -6.96 -2.59 20.25
CA THR A 23 -6.80 -3.33 21.49
C THR A 23 -8.14 -3.95 21.90
N GLY A 24 -8.18 -5.28 22.08
CA GLY A 24 -9.41 -5.99 22.47
C GLY A 24 -10.56 -5.85 21.46
N GLY A 25 -10.27 -5.47 20.21
CA GLY A 25 -11.25 -5.29 19.14
C GLY A 25 -12.01 -3.97 19.17
N THR A 26 -11.99 -3.19 20.27
CA THR A 26 -12.77 -1.93 20.41
C THR A 26 -12.06 -0.78 21.18
N GLY A 27 -10.79 -0.91 21.53
CA GLY A 27 -10.03 0.11 22.26
C GLY A 27 -9.12 0.94 21.36
N ASN A 28 -7.98 1.36 21.93
CA ASN A 28 -6.96 2.13 21.21
C ASN A 28 -6.50 1.37 19.96
N GLY A 29 -6.56 2.04 18.81
CA GLY A 29 -6.28 1.43 17.52
C GLY A 29 -5.46 2.31 16.59
N GLY A 30 -4.86 1.64 15.62
CA GLY A 30 -3.95 2.21 14.64
C GLY A 30 -4.02 1.47 13.32
N TYR A 31 -3.35 2.04 12.33
CA TYR A 31 -3.20 1.44 11.00
C TYR A 31 -1.74 1.38 10.59
N GLY A 32 -1.43 0.42 9.72
CA GLY A 32 -0.14 0.25 9.08
C GLY A 32 -0.29 -0.01 7.59
N ILE A 33 0.64 0.54 6.81
CA ILE A 33 0.74 0.36 5.36
C ILE A 33 2.20 0.14 5.00
N TYR A 34 2.43 -0.85 4.14
CA TYR A 34 3.73 -1.11 3.51
C TYR A 34 3.55 -1.18 1.99
N PHE A 35 4.26 -0.33 1.27
CA PHE A 35 4.36 -0.36 -0.19
C PHE A 35 5.67 -0.99 -0.64
N LEU A 36 5.58 -1.85 -1.65
CA LEU A 36 6.67 -2.21 -2.55
C LEU A 36 6.36 -1.60 -3.92
N TRP A 37 7.18 -0.64 -4.34
CA TRP A 37 7.01 0.06 -5.60
C TRP A 37 7.70 -0.68 -6.76
N PRO A 38 7.31 -0.43 -8.02
CA PRO A 38 7.91 -1.10 -9.18
C PRO A 38 9.41 -0.83 -9.36
N ASP A 39 9.90 0.30 -8.87
CA ASP A 39 11.34 0.65 -8.87
C ASP A 39 12.13 -0.10 -7.77
N GLY A 40 11.46 -0.97 -7.00
CA GLY A 40 12.02 -1.69 -5.86
C GLY A 40 12.13 -0.86 -4.58
N SER A 41 11.77 0.42 -4.62
CA SER A 41 11.70 1.25 -3.42
C SER A 41 10.53 0.82 -2.53
N THR A 42 10.61 1.20 -1.26
CA THR A 42 9.58 0.87 -0.28
C THR A 42 9.09 2.10 0.45
N THR A 43 7.85 2.09 0.89
CA THR A 43 7.28 3.16 1.72
C THR A 43 6.50 2.55 2.87
N ARG A 44 6.73 3.06 4.08
CA ARG A 44 5.99 2.69 5.28
C ARG A 44 5.22 3.89 5.79
N LYS A 45 3.97 3.67 6.15
CA LYS A 45 3.12 4.68 6.79
C LYS A 45 2.30 4.00 7.87
N CYS A 46 2.25 4.60 9.05
CA CYS A 46 1.40 4.16 10.13
C CYS A 46 0.90 5.38 10.90
N GLY A 47 -0.17 5.19 11.65
CA GLY A 47 -0.72 6.24 12.49
C GLY A 47 -1.80 5.74 13.44
N PRO A 48 -2.13 6.55 14.46
CA PRO A 48 -3.27 6.28 15.32
C PRO A 48 -4.58 6.50 14.55
N VAL A 49 -5.60 5.73 14.91
CA VAL A 49 -6.99 5.93 14.45
C VAL A 49 -7.79 6.64 15.55
N GLY A 50 -7.62 6.20 16.80
CA GLY A 50 -8.26 6.80 17.96
C GLY A 50 -8.20 5.89 19.19
N GLU A 51 -8.52 6.45 20.36
CA GLU A 51 -8.55 5.72 21.64
C GLU A 51 -9.76 4.78 21.75
N TRP A 52 -10.84 5.07 21.03
CA TRP A 52 -12.06 4.28 20.95
C TRP A 52 -12.40 4.03 19.49
N THR A 53 -12.00 2.87 18.98
CA THR A 53 -12.22 2.45 17.58
C THR A 53 -12.41 0.94 17.54
N CYS A 54 -13.23 0.45 16.62
CA CYS A 54 -13.28 -0.97 16.35
C CYS A 54 -12.19 -1.41 15.36
N SER A 55 -11.86 -2.69 15.34
CA SER A 55 -10.84 -3.23 14.42
C SER A 55 -11.20 -2.98 12.96
N TYR A 56 -12.48 -3.04 12.59
CA TYR A 56 -12.96 -2.77 11.24
C TYR A 56 -12.75 -1.31 10.80
N GLU A 57 -12.88 -0.35 11.72
CA GLU A 57 -12.56 1.06 11.45
C GLU A 57 -11.07 1.25 11.20
N CYS A 58 -10.22 0.52 11.94
CA CYS A 58 -8.77 0.54 11.71
C CYS A 58 -8.41 0.00 10.33
N GLU A 59 -9.02 -1.10 9.90
CA GLU A 59 -8.80 -1.70 8.58
C GLU A 59 -9.24 -0.76 7.46
N LEU A 60 -10.41 -0.14 7.62
CA LEU A 60 -10.91 0.86 6.67
C LEU A 60 -9.98 2.07 6.60
N MET A 61 -9.43 2.51 7.74
CA MET A 61 -8.46 3.60 7.77
C MET A 61 -7.16 3.21 7.05
N ALA A 62 -6.65 2.00 7.24
CA ALA A 62 -5.46 1.50 6.56
C ALA A 62 -5.64 1.54 5.03
N VAL A 63 -6.78 1.08 4.51
CA VAL A 63 -7.10 1.13 3.08
C VAL A 63 -7.27 2.57 2.59
N THR A 64 -7.93 3.43 3.36
CA THR A 64 -8.16 4.84 3.01
C THR A 64 -6.84 5.61 2.89
N GLU A 65 -5.95 5.44 3.87
CA GLU A 65 -4.62 6.06 3.86
C GLU A 65 -3.73 5.49 2.76
N CYS A 66 -3.85 4.20 2.46
CA CYS A 66 -3.18 3.56 1.32
C CYS A 66 -3.58 4.25 0.00
N LEU A 67 -4.87 4.42 -0.25
CA LEU A 67 -5.35 5.11 -1.45
C LEU A 67 -4.88 6.57 -1.51
N ARG A 68 -4.83 7.28 -0.38
CA ARG A 68 -4.28 8.65 -0.32
C ARG A 68 -2.81 8.70 -0.75
N VAL A 69 -1.99 7.74 -0.33
CA VAL A 69 -0.59 7.64 -0.76
C VAL A 69 -0.49 7.39 -2.27
N VAL A 70 -1.29 6.46 -2.80
CA VAL A 70 -1.32 6.15 -4.24
C VAL A 70 -1.70 7.39 -5.06
N ILE A 71 -2.75 8.10 -4.65
CA ILE A 71 -3.20 9.33 -5.32
C ILE A 71 -2.10 10.41 -5.24
N GLY A 72 -1.44 10.55 -4.10
CA GLY A 72 -0.30 11.46 -3.94
C GLY A 72 0.83 11.15 -4.92
N LYS A 73 1.27 9.89 -4.97
CA LYS A 73 2.31 9.43 -5.89
C LYS A 73 1.95 9.64 -7.36
N GLN A 74 0.70 9.38 -7.73
CA GLN A 74 0.23 9.64 -9.09
C GLN A 74 0.29 11.13 -9.45
N ARG A 75 -0.03 12.03 -8.52
CA ARG A 75 0.07 13.49 -8.72
C ARG A 75 1.51 13.97 -8.84
N GLU A 76 2.45 13.30 -8.18
CA GLU A 76 3.89 13.52 -8.34
C GLU A 76 4.45 13.00 -9.68
N GLY A 77 3.61 12.34 -10.50
CA GLY A 77 4.03 11.72 -11.76
C GLY A 77 4.76 10.39 -11.59
N ALA A 78 4.72 9.79 -10.39
CA ALA A 78 5.36 8.50 -10.16
C ALA A 78 4.65 7.37 -10.92
N ALA A 79 5.44 6.46 -11.48
CA ALA A 79 4.93 5.26 -12.14
C ALA A 79 4.38 4.27 -11.09
N LEU A 80 3.06 4.07 -11.08
CA LEU A 80 2.42 3.04 -10.24
C LEU A 80 2.57 1.63 -10.82
N TRP A 81 3.00 1.54 -12.07
CA TRP A 81 3.37 0.32 -12.77
C TRP A 81 4.48 0.63 -13.77
N CYS A 82 5.33 -0.35 -14.07
CA CYS A 82 6.31 -0.27 -15.16
C CYS A 82 6.37 -1.60 -15.91
N ARG A 83 6.88 -1.58 -17.14
CA ARG A 83 7.27 -2.80 -17.86
C ARG A 83 8.58 -3.32 -17.28
N PRO A 84 8.82 -4.64 -17.25
CA PRO A 84 10.09 -5.20 -16.81
C PRO A 84 11.32 -4.63 -17.54
N SER A 85 11.17 -4.25 -18.81
CA SER A 85 12.23 -3.62 -19.62
C SER A 85 12.65 -2.24 -19.08
N GLU A 86 11.76 -1.51 -18.42
CA GLU A 86 12.02 -0.16 -17.87
C GLU A 86 12.79 -0.22 -16.54
N ILE A 87 12.94 -1.40 -15.94
CA ILE A 87 13.69 -1.63 -14.68
C ILE A 87 15.19 -1.81 -14.93
N GLN A 88 15.56 -2.35 -16.10
CA GLN A 88 16.95 -2.62 -16.46
C GLN A 88 17.74 -1.35 -16.82
N GLU A 89 17.08 -0.32 -17.34
CA GLU A 89 17.72 0.97 -17.67
C GLU A 89 18.06 1.80 -16.44
N ALA A 90 17.39 1.59 -15.30
CA ALA A 90 17.65 2.33 -14.05
C ALA A 90 18.83 1.74 -13.22
N LYS A 91 19.43 0.64 -13.66
CA LYS A 91 20.53 -0.07 -12.96
C LYS A 91 21.86 -0.07 -13.72
N MET A 92 21.97 0.65 -14.84
CA MET A 92 23.24 1.00 -15.51
C MET A 92 23.57 2.47 -15.26
#